data_AF-A0A847EH00-F1
#
_entry.id   AF-A0A847EH00-F1
#
_cell.length_a   1.000
_cell.length_b   1.000
_cell.length_c   1.000
_cell.angle_alpha   90.00
_cell.angle_beta   90.00
_cell.angle_gamma   90.00
#
_symmetry.space_group_name_H-M   'P 1'
#
loop_
_entity.id
_entity.type
_entity.pdbx_description
1 polymer ?
#
loop_
_entity_poly.entity_id
_entity_poly.type
_entity_poly.pdbx_seq_one_letter_code
_entity_poly.pdbx_strand_id
1 'polypeptide(L)'
;MTDSIFPQLHPPDRVLLGPGPSNIHPRVQMAMLSPMVGHLDPYFVGVMEDTVKLLRKLFRTDNTLTFPISGTGSAGMEAGFSNFLEPGDVAVIGVNGLFGQRMADNAVRCGARVVEVAADWGCIIDPADIEAALKSEKKVKMVAVVQAETSTGALQPLKDISKLAKQYDALFLADTVTSLGGAEVAVDDWGIDISYSGTQKCISCPPGLSPFTANRKALDILA
;
A
#
# COMPACT_ATOMS: atom_id res chain seq x y z
N MET A 1 -29.09 32.81 22.22
CA MET A 1 -28.44 31.66 21.59
C MET A 1 -28.25 30.64 22.67
N THR A 2 -28.96 29.52 22.62
CA THR A 2 -28.80 28.43 23.59
C THR A 2 -27.47 27.76 23.33
N ASP A 3 -26.52 27.88 24.27
CA ASP A 3 -25.24 27.18 24.23
C ASP A 3 -25.52 25.67 24.25
N SER A 4 -25.46 25.05 23.08
CA SER A 4 -25.51 23.60 22.99
C SER A 4 -24.17 23.05 23.47
N ILE A 5 -24.12 22.64 24.74
CA ILE A 5 -23.00 21.87 25.28
C ILE A 5 -23.05 20.49 24.62
N PHE A 6 -22.06 20.18 23.81
CA PHE A 6 -21.91 18.84 23.25
C PHE A 6 -21.40 17.88 24.34
N PRO A 7 -22.00 16.68 24.50
CA PRO A 7 -21.55 15.72 25.49
C PRO A 7 -20.16 15.18 25.15
N GLN A 8 -19.45 14.71 26.17
CA GLN A 8 -18.19 14.00 25.97
C GLN A 8 -18.39 12.79 25.04
N LEU A 9 -17.47 12.58 24.10
CA LEU A 9 -17.45 11.40 23.25
C LEU A 9 -17.27 10.13 24.10
N HIS A 10 -18.27 9.26 24.05
CA HIS A 10 -18.26 7.97 24.73
C HIS A 10 -18.79 6.90 23.76
N PRO A 11 -17.95 6.44 22.80
CA PRO A 11 -18.34 5.39 21.88
C PRO A 11 -18.53 4.08 22.65
N PRO A 12 -19.49 3.24 22.24
CA PRO A 12 -19.72 1.97 22.91
C PRO A 12 -18.65 0.94 22.51
N ASP A 13 -18.41 -0.04 23.38
CA ASP A 13 -17.49 -1.14 23.08
C ASP A 13 -18.04 -2.02 21.95
N ARG A 14 -17.17 -2.32 20.97
CA ARG A 14 -17.51 -3.13 19.79
C ARG A 14 -16.35 -4.05 19.44
N VAL A 15 -16.67 -5.29 19.11
CA VAL A 15 -15.74 -6.21 18.44
C VAL A 15 -15.86 -5.98 16.94
N LEU A 16 -14.78 -5.54 16.30
CA LEU A 16 -14.74 -5.17 14.89
C LEU A 16 -14.20 -6.33 14.06
N LEU A 17 -15.12 -7.14 13.53
CA LEU A 17 -14.82 -8.32 12.69
C LEU A 17 -15.10 -8.09 11.20
N GLY A 18 -15.30 -6.84 10.80
CA GLY A 18 -15.46 -6.45 9.40
C GLY A 18 -14.12 -6.34 8.65
N PRO A 19 -14.14 -5.85 7.40
CA PRO A 19 -12.94 -5.69 6.58
C PRO A 19 -11.97 -4.61 7.06
N GLY A 20 -12.35 -3.82 8.08
CA GLY A 20 -11.55 -2.78 8.69
C GLY A 20 -12.39 -1.56 9.10
N PRO A 21 -11.91 -0.72 10.04
CA PRO A 21 -10.67 -0.91 10.81
C PRO A 21 -10.78 -2.07 11.80
N SER A 22 -9.65 -2.68 12.19
CA SER A 22 -9.61 -3.63 13.30
C SER A 22 -9.72 -2.92 14.65
N ASN A 23 -10.02 -3.66 15.72
CA ASN A 23 -9.75 -3.16 17.06
C ASN A 23 -8.24 -2.86 17.21
N ILE A 24 -7.92 -1.77 17.92
CA ILE A 24 -6.53 -1.34 18.14
C ILE A 24 -5.92 -2.20 19.25
N HIS A 25 -4.65 -2.59 19.10
CA HIS A 25 -3.96 -3.32 20.15
C HIS A 25 -3.83 -2.45 21.42
N PRO A 26 -4.10 -2.95 22.65
CA PRO A 26 -4.11 -2.12 23.86
C PRO A 26 -2.83 -1.30 24.10
N ARG A 27 -1.64 -1.87 23.83
CA ARG A 27 -0.37 -1.12 23.88
C ARG A 27 -0.32 0.09 22.95
N VAL A 28 -0.92 -0.01 21.75
CA VAL A 28 -0.98 1.10 20.78
C VAL A 28 -1.94 2.17 21.29
N GLN A 29 -3.10 1.75 21.81
CA GLN A 29 -4.07 2.68 22.40
C GLN A 29 -3.45 3.47 23.57
N MET A 30 -2.69 2.80 24.45
CA MET A 30 -1.96 3.48 25.53
C MET A 30 -0.88 4.43 25.01
N ALA A 31 -0.14 4.05 23.96
CA ALA A 31 0.87 4.91 23.37
C ALA A 31 0.28 6.23 22.84
N MET A 32 -0.94 6.20 22.28
CA MET A 32 -1.65 7.38 21.78
C MET A 32 -2.05 8.40 22.87
N LEU A 33 -1.99 8.03 24.16
CA LEU A 33 -2.24 8.93 25.29
C LEU A 33 -0.98 9.68 25.76
N SER A 34 0.17 9.43 25.14
CA SER A 34 1.45 10.03 25.54
C SER A 34 1.49 11.55 25.26
N PRO A 35 2.24 12.34 26.04
CA PRO A 35 2.45 13.76 25.76
C PRO A 35 3.09 13.99 24.39
N MET A 36 2.78 15.14 23.78
CA MET A 36 3.42 15.57 22.55
C MET A 36 4.85 16.04 22.79
N VAL A 37 5.72 15.79 21.82
CA VAL A 37 7.07 16.36 21.72
C VAL A 37 7.19 17.17 20.43
N GLY A 38 8.23 17.99 20.30
CA GLY A 38 8.49 18.73 19.07
C GLY A 38 8.79 17.80 17.89
N HIS A 39 8.41 18.19 16.68
CA HIS A 39 8.61 17.38 15.45
C HIS A 39 10.08 17.22 15.02
N LEU A 40 11.00 17.97 15.62
CA LEU A 40 12.46 17.82 15.47
C LEU A 40 13.13 17.48 16.79
N ASP A 41 12.36 17.13 17.83
CA ASP A 41 12.90 16.71 19.11
C ASP A 41 13.76 15.43 18.91
N PRO A 42 14.98 15.34 19.50
CA PRO A 42 15.81 14.15 19.36
C PRO A 42 15.10 12.85 19.73
N TYR A 43 14.18 12.89 20.70
CA TYR A 43 13.35 11.73 21.04
C TYR A 43 12.45 11.31 19.88
N PHE A 44 11.77 12.26 19.22
CA PHE A 44 10.93 11.96 18.06
C PHE A 44 11.74 11.41 16.89
N VAL A 45 12.91 11.99 16.62
CA VAL A 45 13.82 11.48 15.57
C VAL A 45 14.20 10.03 15.85
N GLY A 46 14.55 9.69 17.10
CA GLY A 46 14.83 8.30 17.48
C GLY A 46 13.63 7.36 17.28
N VAL A 47 12.43 7.79 17.67
CA VAL A 47 11.19 7.01 17.44
C VAL A 47 10.94 6.80 15.93
N MET A 48 11.18 7.80 15.10
CA MET A 48 11.06 7.68 13.64
C MET A 48 12.07 6.70 13.07
N GLU A 49 13.34 6.75 13.49
CA GLU A 49 14.36 5.78 13.07
C GLU A 49 13.98 4.34 13.42
N ASP A 50 13.49 4.11 14.63
CA ASP A 50 13.05 2.79 15.06
C ASP A 50 11.80 2.34 14.30
N THR A 51 10.87 3.26 14.03
CA THR A 51 9.70 2.99 13.19
C THR A 51 10.13 2.54 11.79
N VAL A 52 11.09 3.22 11.17
CA VAL A 52 11.65 2.83 9.86
C VAL A 52 12.27 1.44 9.90
N LYS A 53 13.11 1.13 10.91
CA LYS A 53 13.72 -0.21 11.09
C LYS A 53 12.66 -1.30 11.26
N LEU A 54 11.62 -1.04 12.04
CA LEU A 54 10.52 -1.98 12.27
C LEU A 54 9.69 -2.21 11.01
N LEU A 55 9.42 -1.16 10.23
CA LEU A 55 8.73 -1.28 8.95
C LEU A 55 9.54 -2.11 7.94
N ARG A 56 10.86 -1.88 7.84
CA ARG A 56 11.77 -2.71 7.02
C ARG A 56 11.67 -4.19 7.39
N LYS A 57 11.68 -4.50 8.68
CA LYS A 57 11.48 -5.87 9.17
C LYS A 57 10.11 -6.44 8.78
N LEU A 58 9.05 -5.65 8.90
CA LEU A 58 7.68 -6.07 8.60
C LEU A 58 7.48 -6.34 7.10
N PHE A 59 8.05 -5.50 6.24
CA PHE A 59 8.07 -5.69 4.78
C PHE A 59 9.09 -6.75 4.31
N ARG A 60 10.00 -7.17 5.20
CA ARG A 60 11.21 -7.97 4.89
C ARG A 60 11.99 -7.34 3.74
N THR A 61 12.52 -6.15 3.99
CA THR A 61 13.30 -5.38 3.03
C THR A 61 14.42 -4.61 3.71
N ASP A 62 15.51 -4.39 2.98
CA ASP A 62 16.61 -3.50 3.33
C ASP A 62 16.52 -2.14 2.63
N ASN A 63 15.40 -1.86 1.93
CA ASN A 63 15.19 -0.60 1.22
C ASN A 63 15.39 0.63 2.11
N THR A 64 16.23 1.57 1.66
CA THR A 64 16.49 2.79 2.43
C THR A 64 15.27 3.70 2.48
N LEU A 65 14.49 3.76 1.39
CA LEU A 65 13.23 4.49 1.33
C LEU A 65 12.10 3.61 1.90
N THR A 66 12.00 3.58 3.23
CA THR A 66 10.90 2.92 3.95
C THR A 66 10.44 3.84 5.07
N PHE A 67 9.19 4.27 5.06
CA PHE A 67 8.65 5.19 6.08
C PHE A 67 7.12 5.17 6.09
N PRO A 68 6.47 5.60 7.19
CA PRO A 68 5.04 5.81 7.20
C PRO A 68 4.67 7.16 6.57
N ILE A 69 3.87 7.15 5.51
CA ILE A 69 3.25 8.36 4.96
C ILE A 69 2.15 8.84 5.90
N SER A 70 2.10 10.15 6.15
CA SER A 70 1.07 10.82 6.95
C SER A 70 -0.27 10.90 6.21
N GLY A 71 -0.95 9.75 6.09
CA GLY A 71 -2.25 9.62 5.45
C GLY A 71 -2.76 8.19 5.52
N THR A 72 -4.03 7.98 5.16
CA THR A 72 -4.59 6.62 5.08
C THR A 72 -3.92 5.78 4.00
N GLY A 73 -4.22 4.47 3.90
CA GLY A 73 -3.66 3.60 2.84
C GLY A 73 -3.81 4.15 1.42
N SER A 74 -4.87 4.92 1.13
CA SER A 74 -5.03 5.60 -0.17
C SER A 74 -3.95 6.65 -0.45
N ALA A 75 -3.36 7.27 0.57
CA ALA A 75 -2.23 8.19 0.38
C ALA A 75 -0.96 7.43 -0.06
N GLY A 76 -0.77 6.19 0.41
CA GLY A 76 0.29 5.32 -0.08
C GLY A 76 0.07 4.89 -1.53
N MET A 77 -1.18 4.56 -1.90
CA MET A 77 -1.58 4.31 -3.29
C MET A 77 -1.26 5.50 -4.18
N GLU A 78 -1.73 6.70 -3.81
CA GLU A 78 -1.48 7.92 -4.57
C GLU A 78 0.00 8.25 -4.66
N ALA A 79 0.77 8.10 -3.57
CA ALA A 79 2.22 8.29 -3.62
C ALA A 79 2.91 7.32 -4.60
N GLY A 80 2.45 6.06 -4.64
CA GLY A 80 2.96 5.02 -5.54
C GLY A 80 2.69 5.27 -7.03
N PHE A 81 1.64 6.02 -7.37
CA PHE A 81 1.36 6.38 -8.77
C PHE A 81 1.85 7.78 -9.12
N SER A 82 1.54 8.79 -8.30
CA SER A 82 1.85 10.20 -8.59
C SER A 82 3.34 10.55 -8.66
N ASN A 83 4.20 9.77 -7.99
CA ASN A 83 5.65 9.99 -8.07
C ASN A 83 6.31 9.16 -9.18
N PHE A 84 5.73 8.03 -9.59
CA PHE A 84 6.41 7.05 -10.44
C PHE A 84 5.80 6.89 -11.84
N LEU A 85 4.68 7.56 -12.10
CA LEU A 85 4.06 7.66 -13.42
C LEU A 85 4.08 9.10 -13.91
N GLU A 86 4.41 9.28 -15.19
CA GLU A 86 4.28 10.53 -15.91
C GLU A 86 3.13 10.48 -16.93
N PRO A 87 2.60 11.63 -17.38
CA PRO A 87 1.61 11.67 -18.45
C PRO A 87 2.08 10.92 -19.70
N GLY A 88 1.30 9.96 -20.16
CA GLY A 88 1.61 9.10 -21.31
C GLY A 88 2.35 7.80 -20.99
N ASP A 89 2.85 7.62 -19.75
CA ASP A 89 3.36 6.32 -19.30
C ASP A 89 2.26 5.25 -19.37
N VAL A 90 2.66 4.00 -19.60
CA VAL A 90 1.74 2.86 -19.69
C VAL A 90 1.80 2.08 -18.38
N ALA A 91 0.64 1.88 -17.74
CA ALA A 91 0.51 1.09 -16.52
C ALA A 91 -0.41 -0.11 -16.78
N VAL A 92 0.09 -1.32 -16.53
CA VAL A 92 -0.72 -2.56 -16.55
C VAL A 92 -1.23 -2.81 -15.13
N ILE A 93 -2.55 -2.82 -14.95
CA ILE A 93 -3.15 -2.88 -13.60
C ILE A 93 -4.11 -4.06 -13.51
N GLY A 94 -3.87 -4.95 -12.54
CA GLY A 94 -4.75 -6.07 -12.24
C GLY A 94 -6.01 -5.60 -11.50
N VAL A 95 -7.18 -5.90 -12.05
CA VAL A 95 -8.49 -5.50 -11.50
C VAL A 95 -9.35 -6.75 -11.24
N ASN A 96 -9.37 -7.22 -9.99
CA ASN A 96 -10.23 -8.31 -9.52
C ASN A 96 -11.14 -7.90 -8.35
N GLY A 97 -11.32 -6.58 -8.16
CA GLY A 97 -12.10 -6.00 -7.07
C GLY A 97 -12.05 -4.47 -7.01
N LEU A 98 -12.55 -3.92 -5.92
CA LEU A 98 -12.68 -2.47 -5.72
C LEU A 98 -11.31 -1.76 -5.65
N PHE A 99 -10.32 -2.37 -4.99
CA PHE A 99 -9.03 -1.71 -4.80
C PHE A 99 -8.19 -1.73 -6.09
N GLY A 100 -8.30 -2.80 -6.89
CA GLY A 100 -7.83 -2.83 -8.28
C GLY A 100 -8.37 -1.66 -9.12
N GLN A 101 -9.69 -1.43 -9.09
CA GLN A 101 -10.31 -0.30 -9.82
C GLN A 101 -9.77 1.06 -9.33
N ARG A 102 -9.59 1.22 -8.01
CA ARG A 102 -9.05 2.47 -7.45
C ARG A 102 -7.61 2.74 -7.89
N MET A 103 -6.79 1.70 -8.03
CA MET A 103 -5.45 1.85 -8.59
C MET A 103 -5.50 2.33 -10.04
N ALA A 104 -6.38 1.73 -10.86
CA ALA A 104 -6.59 2.16 -12.25
C ALA A 104 -7.04 3.64 -12.33
N ASP A 105 -8.05 4.02 -11.54
CA ASP A 105 -8.53 5.40 -11.48
C ASP A 105 -7.43 6.39 -11.06
N ASN A 106 -6.57 6.00 -10.11
CA ASN A 106 -5.47 6.83 -9.64
C ASN A 106 -4.40 7.02 -10.75
N ALA A 107 -3.98 5.94 -11.39
CA ALA A 107 -3.03 5.98 -12.50
C ALA A 107 -3.54 6.83 -13.68
N VAL A 108 -4.83 6.71 -14.04
CA VAL A 108 -5.46 7.57 -15.06
C VAL A 108 -5.39 9.06 -14.66
N ARG A 109 -5.64 9.38 -13.39
CA ARG A 109 -5.54 10.77 -12.89
C ARG A 109 -4.12 11.32 -12.91
N CYS A 110 -3.11 10.47 -12.81
CA CYS A 110 -1.71 10.84 -13.03
C CYS A 110 -1.36 11.05 -14.52
N GLY A 111 -2.31 10.82 -15.44
CA GLY A 111 -2.11 10.99 -16.87
C GLY A 111 -1.55 9.75 -17.58
N ALA A 112 -1.43 8.62 -16.88
CA ALA A 112 -1.00 7.37 -17.49
C ALA A 112 -2.08 6.76 -18.37
N ARG A 113 -1.66 6.03 -19.39
CA ARG A 113 -2.53 5.13 -20.14
C ARG A 113 -2.60 3.79 -19.42
N VAL A 114 -3.75 3.49 -18.84
CA VAL A 114 -3.96 2.24 -18.10
C VAL A 114 -4.41 1.14 -19.04
N VAL A 115 -3.77 -0.02 -18.93
CA VAL A 115 -4.18 -1.30 -19.50
C VAL A 115 -4.69 -2.15 -18.33
N GLU A 116 -6.01 -2.24 -18.21
CA GLU A 116 -6.64 -3.06 -17.16
C GLU A 116 -6.59 -4.54 -17.57
N VAL A 117 -6.11 -5.37 -16.65
CA VAL A 117 -6.19 -6.84 -16.73
C VAL A 117 -7.23 -7.28 -15.72
N ALA A 118 -8.42 -7.59 -16.20
CA ALA A 118 -9.56 -7.90 -15.36
C ALA A 118 -9.67 -9.39 -15.06
N ALA A 119 -10.08 -9.74 -13.84
CA ALA A 119 -10.57 -11.06 -13.50
C ALA A 119 -11.91 -10.94 -12.76
N ASP A 120 -12.70 -12.01 -12.79
CA ASP A 120 -13.96 -12.05 -12.05
C ASP A 120 -13.74 -11.82 -10.55
N TRP A 121 -14.70 -11.15 -9.90
CA TRP A 121 -14.60 -10.86 -8.47
C TRP A 121 -14.55 -12.16 -7.65
N GLY A 122 -13.50 -12.31 -6.85
CA GLY A 122 -13.23 -13.52 -6.07
C GLY A 122 -12.15 -14.41 -6.70
N CYS A 123 -11.77 -14.16 -7.95
CA CYS A 123 -10.65 -14.80 -8.62
C CYS A 123 -9.36 -13.99 -8.45
N ILE A 124 -8.21 -14.64 -8.63
CA ILE A 124 -6.92 -13.97 -8.76
C ILE A 124 -6.71 -13.50 -10.20
N ILE A 125 -5.80 -12.55 -10.40
CA ILE A 125 -5.27 -12.18 -11.71
C ILE A 125 -4.31 -13.29 -12.15
N ASP A 126 -4.56 -13.87 -13.33
CA ASP A 126 -3.67 -14.84 -13.94
C ASP A 126 -2.40 -14.13 -14.46
N PRO A 127 -1.19 -14.57 -14.05
CA PRO A 127 0.06 -14.05 -14.61
C PRO A 127 0.12 -14.10 -16.14
N ALA A 128 -0.54 -15.07 -16.78
CA ALA A 128 -0.59 -15.17 -18.25
C ALA A 128 -1.32 -13.97 -18.89
N ASP A 129 -2.37 -13.45 -18.24
CA ASP A 129 -3.10 -12.29 -18.74
C ASP A 129 -2.28 -11.00 -18.57
N ILE A 130 -1.51 -10.90 -17.48
CA ILE A 130 -0.52 -9.83 -17.30
C ILE A 130 0.55 -9.91 -18.40
N GLU A 131 1.07 -11.10 -18.70
CA GLU A 131 2.06 -11.29 -19.76
C GLU A 131 1.50 -10.90 -21.13
N ALA A 132 0.24 -11.25 -21.43
CA ALA A 132 -0.42 -10.87 -22.67
C ALA A 132 -0.53 -9.33 -22.79
N ALA A 133 -0.91 -8.64 -21.72
CA ALA A 133 -0.96 -7.17 -21.68
C ALA A 133 0.43 -6.53 -21.81
N LEU A 134 1.46 -7.11 -21.20
CA LEU A 134 2.85 -6.67 -21.36
C LEU A 134 3.32 -6.82 -22.82
N LYS A 135 2.95 -7.90 -23.51
CA LYS A 135 3.29 -8.17 -24.92
C LYS A 135 2.56 -7.25 -25.91
N SER A 136 1.34 -6.81 -25.58
CA SER A 136 0.59 -5.91 -26.47
C SER A 136 1.12 -4.48 -26.48
N GLU A 137 2.04 -4.15 -25.56
CA GLU A 137 2.56 -2.81 -25.36
C GLU A 137 4.03 -2.69 -25.73
N LYS A 138 4.41 -1.57 -26.36
CA LYS A 138 5.82 -1.32 -26.75
C LYS A 138 6.72 -1.11 -25.54
N LYS A 139 6.21 -0.46 -24.51
CA LYS A 139 6.92 -0.13 -23.26
C LYS A 139 5.90 0.04 -22.15
N VAL A 140 6.05 -0.74 -21.08
CA VAL A 140 5.24 -0.62 -19.87
C VAL A 140 6.11 -0.05 -18.77
N LYS A 141 5.64 1.03 -18.13
CA LYS A 141 6.33 1.68 -17.03
C LYS A 141 6.13 0.91 -15.73
N MET A 142 4.90 0.44 -15.49
CA MET A 142 4.52 -0.17 -14.22
C MET A 142 3.52 -1.31 -14.41
N VAL A 143 3.67 -2.34 -13.59
CA VAL A 143 2.66 -3.37 -13.31
C VAL A 143 2.20 -3.19 -11.87
N ALA A 144 0.90 -3.12 -11.62
CA ALA A 144 0.35 -2.96 -10.26
C ALA A 144 -0.76 -3.98 -9.96
N VAL A 145 -0.71 -4.59 -8.77
CA VAL A 145 -1.74 -5.54 -8.29
C VAL A 145 -2.01 -5.40 -6.79
N VAL A 146 -3.20 -5.82 -6.36
CA VAL A 146 -3.57 -5.92 -4.94
C VAL A 146 -3.26 -7.32 -4.44
N GLN A 147 -2.48 -7.42 -3.36
CA GLN A 147 -2.15 -8.73 -2.79
C GLN A 147 -3.36 -9.36 -2.10
N ALA A 148 -4.06 -8.61 -1.24
CA ALA A 148 -5.25 -9.08 -0.53
C ALA A 148 -6.44 -8.19 -0.88
N GLU A 149 -7.16 -8.56 -1.94
CA GLU A 149 -8.30 -7.80 -2.46
C GLU A 149 -9.47 -7.91 -1.50
N THR A 150 -9.63 -6.90 -0.65
CA THR A 150 -10.50 -7.02 0.53
C THR A 150 -11.98 -7.03 0.16
N SER A 151 -12.36 -6.46 -0.98
CA SER A 151 -13.77 -6.49 -1.42
C SER A 151 -14.22 -7.87 -1.88
N THR A 152 -13.30 -8.77 -2.19
CA THR A 152 -13.60 -10.10 -2.74
C THR A 152 -13.05 -11.26 -1.90
N GLY A 153 -12.05 -10.99 -1.04
CA GLY A 153 -11.36 -12.01 -0.26
C GLY A 153 -10.25 -12.75 -1.02
N ALA A 154 -9.96 -12.35 -2.26
CA ALA A 154 -8.90 -12.97 -3.06
C ALA A 154 -7.50 -12.62 -2.52
N LEU A 155 -6.62 -13.63 -2.46
CA LEU A 155 -5.21 -13.46 -2.09
C LEU A 155 -4.34 -13.78 -3.31
N GLN A 156 -3.79 -12.74 -3.94
CA GLN A 156 -2.98 -12.80 -5.14
C GLN A 156 -1.54 -13.26 -4.83
N PRO A 157 -1.06 -14.35 -5.46
CA PRO A 157 0.36 -14.66 -5.51
C PRO A 157 1.13 -13.61 -6.33
N LEU A 158 2.20 -13.05 -5.77
CA LEU A 158 2.93 -11.93 -6.38
C LEU A 158 4.18 -12.33 -7.16
N LYS A 159 4.79 -13.49 -6.86
CA LYS A 159 6.12 -13.86 -7.36
C LYS A 159 6.22 -13.91 -8.88
N ASP A 160 5.22 -14.48 -9.54
CA ASP A 160 5.27 -14.66 -11.00
C ASP A 160 4.97 -13.35 -11.73
N ILE A 161 4.07 -12.52 -11.20
CA ILE A 161 3.81 -11.16 -11.72
C ILE A 161 5.05 -10.27 -11.57
N SER A 162 5.74 -10.35 -10.43
CA SER A 162 7.01 -9.65 -10.21
C SER A 162 8.10 -10.06 -11.21
N LYS A 163 8.25 -11.37 -11.46
CA LYS A 163 9.20 -11.88 -12.47
C LYS A 163 8.87 -11.35 -13.86
N LEU A 164 7.58 -11.32 -14.23
CA LEU A 164 7.12 -10.77 -15.50
C LEU A 164 7.44 -9.28 -15.59
N ALA A 165 7.08 -8.48 -14.59
CA ALA A 165 7.41 -7.05 -14.57
C ALA A 165 8.91 -6.81 -14.77
N LYS A 166 9.77 -7.59 -14.09
CA LYS A 166 11.22 -7.54 -14.25
C LYS A 166 11.69 -7.93 -15.66
N GLN A 167 11.13 -8.98 -16.26
CA GLN A 167 11.47 -9.42 -17.63
C GLN A 167 11.19 -8.34 -18.67
N TYR A 168 10.15 -7.53 -18.46
CA TYR A 168 9.74 -6.44 -19.35
C TYR A 168 10.28 -5.07 -18.92
N ASP A 169 11.21 -5.04 -17.96
CA ASP A 169 11.79 -3.83 -17.36
C ASP A 169 10.76 -2.81 -16.84
N ALA A 170 9.58 -3.28 -16.44
CA ALA A 170 8.59 -2.47 -15.73
C ALA A 170 8.93 -2.39 -14.23
N LEU A 171 8.39 -1.40 -13.54
CA LEU A 171 8.31 -1.38 -12.07
C LEU A 171 7.16 -2.29 -11.62
N PHE A 172 7.34 -3.01 -10.51
CA PHE A 172 6.27 -3.77 -9.86
C PHE A 172 5.80 -3.08 -8.57
N LEU A 173 4.53 -2.68 -8.56
CA LEU A 173 3.86 -2.09 -7.40
C LEU A 173 2.86 -3.10 -6.79
N ALA A 174 2.94 -3.31 -5.48
CA ALA A 174 2.02 -4.19 -4.74
C ALA A 174 1.28 -3.43 -3.63
N ASP A 175 -0.05 -3.40 -3.71
CA ASP A 175 -0.91 -3.00 -2.58
C ASP A 175 -0.93 -4.12 -1.54
N THR A 176 -0.46 -3.82 -0.33
CA THR A 176 -0.43 -4.73 0.81
C THR A 176 -1.20 -4.18 2.02
N VAL A 177 -2.18 -3.29 1.80
CA VAL A 177 -2.99 -2.65 2.85
C VAL A 177 -3.61 -3.67 3.79
N THR A 178 -4.16 -4.75 3.25
CA THR A 178 -4.83 -5.78 4.06
C THR A 178 -3.90 -6.95 4.42
N SER A 179 -2.86 -7.21 3.63
CA SER A 179 -1.99 -8.37 3.82
C SER A 179 -0.80 -8.14 4.75
N LEU A 180 -0.26 -6.92 4.86
CA LEU A 180 0.96 -6.68 5.64
C LEU A 180 0.75 -7.00 7.12
N GLY A 181 1.47 -8.00 7.63
CA GLY A 181 1.33 -8.54 8.99
C GLY A 181 0.25 -9.59 9.17
N GLY A 182 -0.57 -9.87 8.15
CA GLY A 182 -1.60 -10.93 8.14
C GLY A 182 -1.30 -12.08 7.17
N ALA A 183 -0.56 -11.80 6.10
CA ALA A 183 -0.01 -12.77 5.16
C ALA A 183 1.48 -12.47 4.95
N GLU A 184 2.20 -13.40 4.31
CA GLU A 184 3.60 -13.16 3.96
C GLU A 184 3.70 -11.96 3.00
N VAL A 185 4.60 -11.04 3.30
CA VAL A 185 5.03 -9.95 2.42
C VAL A 185 6.55 -9.95 2.49
N ALA A 186 7.21 -10.41 1.42
CA ALA A 186 8.67 -10.47 1.36
C ALA A 186 9.18 -9.62 0.21
N VAL A 187 9.26 -8.31 0.43
CA VAL A 187 9.49 -7.29 -0.60
C VAL A 187 10.77 -7.57 -1.39
N ASP A 188 11.91 -7.78 -0.71
CA ASP A 188 13.19 -8.00 -1.40
C ASP A 188 13.25 -9.40 -2.04
N ASP A 189 12.79 -10.43 -1.30
CA ASP A 189 12.79 -11.82 -1.78
C ASP A 189 11.93 -12.00 -3.03
N TRP A 190 10.86 -11.20 -3.17
CA TRP A 190 9.95 -11.26 -4.30
C TRP A 190 10.29 -10.23 -5.37
N GLY A 191 11.25 -9.33 -5.13
CA GLY A 191 11.65 -8.27 -6.06
C GLY A 191 10.56 -7.22 -6.28
N ILE A 192 9.77 -6.89 -5.24
CA ILE A 192 8.78 -5.82 -5.31
C ILE A 192 9.50 -4.47 -5.34
N ASP A 193 9.22 -3.65 -6.36
CA ASP A 193 9.86 -2.34 -6.49
C ASP A 193 9.22 -1.29 -5.59
N ILE A 194 7.88 -1.32 -5.46
CA ILE A 194 7.10 -0.39 -4.65
C ILE A 194 6.04 -1.17 -3.87
N SER A 195 5.93 -0.93 -2.57
CA SER A 195 4.81 -1.46 -1.79
C SER A 195 4.30 -0.45 -0.77
N TYR A 196 2.99 -0.44 -0.59
CA TYR A 196 2.33 0.35 0.44
C TYR A 196 1.32 -0.48 1.21
N SER A 197 0.95 0.00 2.40
CA SER A 197 -0.04 -0.63 3.27
C SER A 197 -0.87 0.39 4.05
N GLY A 198 -1.65 -0.05 5.04
CA GLY A 198 -2.42 0.77 5.96
C GLY A 198 -2.35 0.25 7.39
N THR A 199 -2.29 1.15 8.37
CA THR A 199 -2.12 0.79 9.79
C THR A 199 -3.31 0.09 10.43
N GLN A 200 -4.52 0.25 9.87
CA GLN A 200 -5.79 -0.15 10.46
C GLN A 200 -6.29 -1.55 10.10
N LYS A 201 -5.44 -2.37 9.48
CA LYS A 201 -5.73 -3.78 9.16
C LYS A 201 -4.96 -4.68 10.12
N CYS A 202 -4.09 -5.56 9.62
CA CYS A 202 -3.37 -6.52 10.44
C CYS A 202 -2.34 -5.89 11.38
N ILE A 203 -1.89 -4.66 11.12
CA ILE A 203 -0.97 -3.92 11.99
C ILE A 203 -1.65 -3.49 13.32
N SER A 204 -2.99 -3.45 13.38
CA SER A 204 -3.77 -3.15 14.59
C SER A 204 -3.46 -1.78 15.21
N CYS A 205 -3.25 -0.77 14.37
CA CYS A 205 -2.99 0.62 14.72
C CYS A 205 -4.11 1.53 14.16
N PRO A 206 -4.42 2.71 14.76
CA PRO A 206 -5.45 3.59 14.22
C PRO A 206 -5.25 3.91 12.71
N PRO A 207 -6.33 4.12 11.95
CA PRO A 207 -6.22 4.62 10.58
C PRO A 207 -5.59 6.01 10.59
N GLY A 208 -4.70 6.27 9.62
CA GLY A 208 -4.09 7.59 9.47
C GLY A 208 -2.62 7.58 9.03
N LEU A 209 -2.00 6.41 8.96
CA LEU A 209 -0.65 6.24 8.41
C LEU A 209 -0.64 5.13 7.35
N SER A 210 0.21 5.31 6.33
CA SER A 210 0.43 4.32 5.27
C SER A 210 1.90 3.92 5.26
N PRO A 211 2.25 2.72 5.74
CA PRO A 211 3.59 2.17 5.55
C PRO A 211 3.91 2.11 4.06
N PHE A 212 5.06 2.63 3.67
CA PHE A 212 5.51 2.70 2.28
C PHE A 212 6.96 2.24 2.18
N THR A 213 7.30 1.53 1.13
CA THR A 213 8.67 1.19 0.78
C THR A 213 8.88 1.20 -0.73
N ALA A 214 10.05 1.66 -1.17
CA ALA A 214 10.46 1.54 -2.57
C ALA A 214 11.95 1.21 -2.68
N ASN A 215 12.29 0.41 -3.69
CA ASN A 215 13.66 -0.04 -3.90
C ASN A 215 14.52 0.93 -4.71
N ARG A 216 15.78 0.55 -4.93
CA ARG A 216 16.73 1.38 -5.68
C ARG A 216 16.29 1.64 -7.12
N LYS A 217 15.74 0.63 -7.81
CA LYS A 217 15.25 0.76 -9.19
C LYS A 217 14.16 1.83 -9.29
N ALA A 218 13.19 1.82 -8.37
CA ALA A 218 12.14 2.82 -8.29
C ALA A 218 12.70 4.22 -7.97
N LEU A 219 13.69 4.32 -7.07
CA LEU A 219 14.32 5.59 -6.74
C LEU A 219 15.10 6.21 -7.90
N ASP A 220 15.78 5.40 -8.71
CA ASP A 220 16.62 5.88 -9.81
C ASP A 220 15.81 6.58 -10.93
N ILE A 221 14.48 6.36 -10.99
CA ILE A 221 13.61 7.05 -11.95
C ILE A 221 13.06 8.40 -11.43
N LEU A 222 13.27 8.72 -10.15
CA LEU A 222 12.87 10.01 -9.56
C LEU A 222 13.96 11.08 -9.65
N ALA A 223 15.15 10.71 -10.13
CA ALA A 223 16.36 11.52 -10.14
C ALA A 223 16.50 12.42 -11.37
#